data_AF-R6S027-F1
#
_entry.id   AF-R6S027-F1
#
_cell.length_a   1.000
_cell.length_b   1.000
_cell.length_c   1.000
_cell.angle_alpha   90.00
_cell.angle_beta   90.00
_cell.angle_gamma   90.00
#
_symmetry.space_group_name_H-M   'P 1'
#
loop_
_entity.id
_entity.type
_entity.pdbx_description
1 polymer ?
#
loop_
_entity_poly.entity_id
_entity_poly.type
_entity_poly.pdbx_seq_one_letter_code
_entity_poly.pdbx_strand_id
1 'polypeptide(L)'
;MEKFTQLLAGLGGALLLIFAVVASVMLNSTYVPDDSDSSSAPVTTAATTTKAPETTPVTTKPQTTTPVTTKAPETTTVVTEPLEWGEEAFSATMYVNQSCYSRIKALMGSEAVKQYTYGEAVNVVAKTDTGYYKLNDGEYIHGDYLSEAEL
;
A
#
# COMPACT_ATOMS: atom_id res chain seq x y z
N MET A 1 27.00 -29.13 -32.08
CA MET A 1 25.89 -28.19 -31.79
C MET A 1 26.16 -27.56 -30.41
N GLU A 2 27.27 -26.85 -30.14
CA GLU A 2 27.65 -25.52 -30.68
C GLU A 2 26.44 -24.59 -30.74
N LYS A 3 26.36 -23.42 -30.09
CA LYS A 3 27.31 -22.53 -29.40
C LYS A 3 26.44 -21.59 -28.54
N PHE A 4 26.68 -21.43 -27.24
CA PHE A 4 27.39 -20.28 -26.65
C PHE A 4 27.16 -18.94 -27.37
N THR A 5 26.39 -18.04 -26.75
CA THR A 5 26.78 -16.63 -26.58
C THR A 5 26.11 -16.08 -25.33
N GLN A 6 26.93 -15.96 -24.29
CA GLN A 6 26.79 -15.00 -23.20
C GLN A 6 26.97 -13.57 -23.73
N LEU A 7 26.23 -12.62 -23.16
CA LEU A 7 26.61 -11.23 -22.87
C LEU A 7 25.39 -10.62 -22.14
N LEU A 8 25.44 -9.88 -21.02
CA LEU A 8 26.50 -9.17 -20.30
C LEU A 8 25.89 -8.87 -18.92
N ALA A 9 26.35 -9.49 -17.84
CA ALA A 9 27.26 -8.91 -16.83
C ALA A 9 26.80 -7.58 -16.22
N GLY A 10 26.60 -7.56 -14.89
CA GLY A 10 26.38 -6.33 -14.15
C GLY A 10 26.25 -6.47 -12.64
N LEU A 11 27.26 -7.05 -11.97
CA LEU A 11 27.68 -6.83 -10.57
C LEU A 11 26.60 -6.93 -9.48
N GLY A 12 26.61 -8.01 -8.71
CA GLY A 12 27.14 -7.95 -7.33
C GLY A 12 25.98 -7.95 -6.34
N GLY A 13 26.00 -8.57 -5.18
CA GLY A 13 26.97 -9.37 -4.48
C GLY A 13 26.18 -10.21 -3.47
N ALA A 14 26.87 -11.12 -2.81
CA ALA A 14 26.32 -11.99 -1.79
C ALA A 14 25.44 -11.26 -0.75
N LEU A 15 24.28 -11.82 -0.44
CA LEU A 15 23.84 -11.92 0.95
C LEU A 15 22.86 -13.10 1.13
N LEU A 16 23.41 -14.20 1.64
CA LEU A 16 22.68 -15.24 2.35
C LEU A 16 21.95 -14.58 3.53
N LEU A 17 20.62 -14.64 3.55
CA LEU A 17 19.84 -14.46 4.78
C LEU A 17 18.92 -15.66 4.97
N ILE A 18 19.51 -16.66 5.63
CA ILE A 18 18.85 -17.64 6.47
C ILE A 18 18.04 -16.91 7.55
N PHE A 19 16.72 -16.98 7.49
CA PHE A 19 15.87 -16.64 8.64
C PHE A 19 15.58 -17.92 9.42
N ALA A 20 16.24 -18.04 10.57
CA ALA A 20 16.01 -19.09 11.54
C ALA A 20 14.76 -18.80 12.37
N VAL A 21 14.00 -19.88 12.60
CA VAL A 21 12.87 -20.04 13.50
C VAL A 21 13.22 -19.63 14.94
N VAL A 22 12.35 -18.85 15.59
CA VAL A 22 12.17 -18.91 17.04
C VAL A 22 10.68 -19.02 17.36
N ALA A 23 10.35 -20.09 18.07
CA ALA A 23 9.02 -20.47 18.49
C ALA A 23 8.56 -19.69 19.74
N SER A 24 7.25 -19.45 19.78
CA SER A 24 6.30 -19.53 20.91
C SER A 24 6.73 -19.04 22.30
N VAL A 25 5.98 -18.07 22.83
CA VAL A 25 5.68 -17.98 24.26
C VAL A 25 4.16 -17.82 24.49
N MET A 26 3.61 -18.89 25.06
CA MET A 26 2.60 -19.01 26.11
C MET A 26 1.34 -18.11 26.17
N LEU A 27 0.21 -18.82 26.09
CA LEU A 27 -1.12 -18.56 26.65
C LEU A 27 -1.06 -18.28 28.17
N ASN A 28 -1.86 -17.35 28.71
CA ASN A 28 -2.92 -17.61 29.70
C ASN A 28 -3.61 -16.33 30.23
N SER A 29 -4.95 -16.37 30.18
CA SER A 29 -5.99 -15.80 31.08
C SER A 29 -5.79 -14.50 31.87
N THR A 30 -6.77 -13.61 31.66
CA THR A 30 -7.64 -12.96 32.68
C THR A 30 -6.99 -12.42 33.95
N TYR A 31 -6.99 -11.08 34.09
CA TYR A 31 -7.56 -10.37 35.26
C TYR A 31 -7.43 -8.84 35.09
N VAL A 32 -8.55 -8.12 35.16
CA VAL A 32 -8.69 -6.71 35.57
C VAL A 32 -9.70 -6.71 36.72
N PRO A 33 -9.73 -5.74 37.64
CA PRO A 33 -8.80 -4.66 38.00
C PRO A 33 -8.43 -4.72 39.52
N ASP A 34 -7.60 -3.80 40.04
CA ASP A 34 -7.86 -3.02 41.28
C ASP A 34 -6.64 -2.17 41.70
N ASP A 35 -6.94 -0.96 42.18
CA ASP A 35 -6.10 0.02 42.85
C ASP A 35 -5.23 -0.55 43.98
N SER A 36 -4.01 0.01 44.17
CA SER A 36 -3.50 0.46 45.48
C SER A 36 -2.00 0.80 45.42
N ASP A 37 -1.73 2.08 45.69
CA ASP A 37 -0.72 2.64 46.60
C ASP A 37 0.50 1.74 46.97
N SER A 38 1.71 2.16 46.61
CA SER A 38 2.63 2.86 47.53
C SER A 38 4.09 2.77 47.09
N SER A 39 4.69 3.95 46.91
CA SER A 39 6.04 4.34 47.33
C SER A 39 7.25 3.42 47.01
N SER A 40 8.14 3.89 46.11
CA SER A 40 9.58 3.81 46.39
C SER A 40 10.42 4.82 45.59
N ALA A 41 11.09 5.69 46.36
CA ALA A 41 12.37 6.40 46.15
C ALA A 41 12.58 7.37 44.94
N PRO A 42 13.07 8.60 45.20
CA PRO A 42 13.52 9.51 44.15
C PRO A 42 14.87 9.03 43.57
N VAL A 43 14.90 8.73 42.27
CA VAL A 43 16.15 8.41 41.58
C VAL A 43 16.77 9.71 41.04
N THR A 44 17.98 9.97 41.54
CA THR A 44 18.88 11.07 41.21
C THR A 44 19.09 11.23 39.70
N THR A 45 19.05 12.49 39.27
CA THR A 45 19.33 13.01 37.93
C THR A 45 20.78 12.76 37.54
N ALA A 46 21.03 12.12 36.40
CA ALA A 46 22.30 12.17 35.68
C ALA A 46 22.05 12.82 34.32
N ALA A 47 22.49 14.07 34.16
CA ALA A 47 22.47 14.77 32.89
C ALA A 47 23.60 14.24 32.00
N THR A 48 23.26 13.55 30.92
CA THR A 48 24.19 13.21 29.85
C THR A 48 24.27 14.38 28.86
N THR A 49 25.36 15.14 28.92
CA THR A 49 25.73 16.10 27.87
C THR A 49 26.23 15.33 26.65
N THR A 50 25.38 15.17 25.64
CA THR A 50 25.76 14.68 24.32
C THR A 50 26.43 15.80 23.52
N LYS A 51 27.69 15.57 23.13
CA LYS A 51 28.47 16.43 22.23
C LYS A 51 27.73 16.57 20.89
N ALA A 52 27.53 17.81 20.43
CA ALA A 52 26.95 18.08 19.11
C ALA A 52 27.79 17.42 17.99
N PRO A 53 27.17 16.78 16.99
CA PRO A 53 27.90 16.26 15.84
C PRO A 53 28.44 17.42 15.00
N GLU A 54 29.73 17.35 14.67
CA GLU A 54 30.35 18.27 13.70
C GLU A 54 29.71 18.07 12.33
N THR A 55 29.03 19.11 11.85
CA THR A 55 28.44 19.16 10.51
C THR A 55 29.50 19.62 9.51
N THR A 56 30.02 18.66 8.73
CA THR A 56 30.80 18.95 7.52
C THR A 56 29.87 19.53 6.45
N PRO A 57 30.14 20.72 5.89
CA PRO A 57 29.32 21.25 4.80
C PRO A 57 29.64 20.51 3.49
N VAL A 58 28.70 19.71 3.01
CA VAL A 58 28.74 19.17 1.65
C VAL A 58 28.35 20.30 0.70
N THR A 59 29.28 20.75 -0.13
CA THR A 59 29.02 21.75 -1.16
C THR A 59 28.24 21.09 -2.30
N THR A 60 26.92 21.29 -2.31
CA THR A 60 26.04 20.85 -3.40
C THR A 60 26.13 21.83 -4.56
N LYS A 61 26.73 21.39 -5.66
CA LYS A 61 26.71 22.11 -6.95
C LYS A 61 25.26 22.22 -7.45
N PRO A 62 24.78 23.39 -7.89
CA PRO A 62 23.46 23.52 -8.48
C PRO A 62 23.38 22.70 -9.78
N GLN A 63 22.47 21.73 -9.79
CA GLN A 63 22.14 20.94 -10.97
C GLN A 63 21.05 21.69 -11.73
N THR A 64 21.40 22.25 -12.89
CA THR A 64 20.46 22.91 -13.80
C THR A 64 19.53 21.84 -14.37
N THR A 65 18.32 21.74 -13.84
CA THR A 65 17.23 20.98 -14.44
C THR A 65 16.55 21.84 -15.50
N THR A 66 16.60 21.37 -16.74
CA THR A 66 15.79 21.90 -17.84
C THR A 66 14.30 21.67 -17.54
N PRO A 67 13.41 22.64 -17.84
CA PRO A 67 11.98 22.44 -17.66
C PRO A 67 11.46 21.38 -18.64
N VAL A 68 10.89 20.30 -18.13
CA VAL A 68 10.12 19.35 -18.94
C VAL A 68 8.74 19.97 -19.17
N THR A 69 8.44 20.35 -20.40
CA THR A 69 7.09 20.77 -20.79
C THR A 69 6.20 19.54 -20.85
N THR A 70 5.54 19.22 -19.74
CA THR A 70 4.45 18.25 -19.70
C THR A 70 3.28 18.81 -20.50
N LYS A 71 2.99 18.21 -21.65
CA LYS A 71 1.76 18.44 -22.40
C LYS A 71 0.57 18.09 -21.48
N ALA A 72 -0.39 19.00 -21.37
CA ALA A 72 -1.64 18.74 -20.65
C ALA A 72 -2.31 17.46 -21.21
N PRO A 73 -2.86 16.56 -20.37
CA PRO A 73 -3.57 15.40 -20.87
C PRO A 73 -4.76 15.86 -21.70
N GLU A 74 -4.83 15.39 -22.94
CA GLU A 74 -5.99 15.62 -23.80
C GLU A 74 -7.18 14.89 -23.20
N THR A 75 -8.17 15.65 -22.72
CA THR A 75 -9.42 15.11 -22.19
C THR A 75 -10.27 14.60 -23.35
N THR A 76 -10.04 13.35 -23.75
CA THR A 76 -10.91 12.65 -24.71
C THR A 76 -12.27 12.44 -24.04
N THR A 77 -13.23 13.30 -24.37
CA THR A 77 -14.61 13.19 -23.89
C THR A 77 -15.32 12.15 -24.75
N VAL A 78 -15.32 10.90 -24.30
CA VAL A 78 -16.15 9.84 -24.88
C VAL A 78 -17.60 10.13 -24.48
N VAL A 79 -18.47 10.43 -25.45
CA VAL A 79 -19.91 10.58 -25.22
C VAL A 79 -20.50 9.18 -25.08
N THR A 80 -20.40 8.63 -23.87
CA THR A 80 -21.14 7.46 -23.42
C THR A 80 -22.53 7.93 -22.94
N GLU A 81 -23.58 7.11 -23.09
CA GLU A 81 -24.86 7.37 -22.41
C GLU A 81 -24.61 7.75 -20.94
N PRO A 82 -25.39 8.68 -20.36
CA PRO A 82 -25.16 9.11 -18.99
C PRO A 82 -25.28 7.90 -18.06
N LEU A 83 -24.17 7.53 -17.41
CA LEU A 83 -24.20 6.51 -16.36
C LEU A 83 -25.09 7.01 -15.21
N GLU A 84 -25.74 6.07 -14.53
CA GLU A 84 -26.56 6.37 -13.34
C GLU A 84 -25.68 6.76 -12.13
N TRP A 85 -24.35 6.69 -12.26
CA TRP A 85 -23.34 7.05 -11.26
C TRP A 85 -22.18 7.82 -11.91
N GLY A 86 -21.49 8.65 -11.13
CA GLY A 86 -20.27 9.32 -11.54
C GLY A 86 -19.05 8.40 -11.45
N GLU A 87 -18.07 8.59 -12.33
CA GLU A 87 -16.76 7.94 -12.26
C GLU A 87 -15.66 9.00 -12.27
N GLU A 88 -14.70 8.88 -11.35
CA GLU A 88 -13.48 9.68 -11.33
C GLU A 88 -12.30 8.74 -11.62
N ALA A 89 -11.45 9.15 -12.56
CA ALA A 89 -10.26 8.39 -12.93
C ALA A 89 -9.37 8.17 -11.70
N PHE A 90 -9.05 6.91 -11.42
CA PHE A 90 -8.27 6.51 -10.26
C PHE A 90 -7.57 5.20 -10.55
N SER A 91 -6.24 5.13 -10.39
CA SER A 91 -5.50 3.90 -10.65
C SER A 91 -4.73 3.45 -9.42
N ALA A 92 -5.04 2.26 -8.92
CA ALA A 92 -4.32 1.64 -7.81
C ALA A 92 -4.40 0.11 -7.88
N THR A 93 -3.50 -0.55 -7.17
CA THR A 93 -3.69 -1.95 -6.77
C THR A 93 -4.26 -1.94 -5.37
N MET A 94 -5.38 -2.63 -5.17
CA MET A 94 -6.04 -2.78 -3.86
C MET A 94 -6.19 -4.26 -3.54
N TYR A 95 -6.45 -4.58 -2.27
CA TYR A 95 -6.53 -5.95 -1.77
C TYR A 95 -7.90 -6.22 -1.16
N VAL A 96 -8.45 -7.38 -1.48
CA VAL A 96 -9.76 -7.78 -1.00
C VAL A 96 -9.69 -8.11 0.49
N ASN A 97 -10.43 -7.38 1.32
CA ASN A 97 -10.37 -7.49 2.79
C ASN A 97 -11.33 -8.51 3.40
N GLN A 98 -12.25 -9.03 2.59
CA GLN A 98 -13.17 -10.12 2.89
C GLN A 98 -13.73 -10.65 1.57
N SER A 99 -14.10 -11.93 1.52
CA SER A 99 -14.67 -12.52 0.31
C SER A 99 -15.92 -11.77 -0.14
N CYS A 100 -15.97 -11.36 -1.41
CA CYS A 100 -17.05 -10.55 -1.96
C CYS A 100 -17.35 -10.95 -3.41
N TYR A 101 -18.40 -10.36 -3.99
CA TYR A 101 -18.71 -10.49 -5.40
C TYR A 101 -18.59 -9.12 -6.07
N SER A 102 -17.96 -9.07 -7.24
CA SER A 102 -18.03 -7.93 -8.13
C SER A 102 -19.42 -7.82 -8.76
N ARG A 103 -19.72 -6.65 -9.32
CA ARG A 103 -21.03 -6.33 -9.89
C ARG A 103 -20.92 -5.70 -11.28
N ILE A 104 -21.98 -5.83 -12.06
CA ILE A 104 -22.08 -5.21 -13.39
C ILE A 104 -22.25 -3.68 -13.30
N LYS A 105 -22.95 -3.20 -12.26
CA LYS A 105 -23.17 -1.77 -12.00
C LYS A 105 -22.61 -1.39 -10.63
N ALA A 106 -22.23 -0.13 -10.49
CA ALA A 106 -21.80 0.48 -9.22
C ALA A 106 -22.99 0.78 -8.28
N LEU A 107 -23.94 -0.15 -8.18
CA LEU A 107 -25.17 -0.01 -7.41
C LEU A 107 -25.40 -1.24 -6.53
N MET A 108 -25.91 -1.00 -5.33
CA MET A 108 -26.30 -2.07 -4.41
C MET A 108 -27.39 -2.94 -5.05
N GLY A 109 -27.23 -4.26 -5.00
CA GLY A 109 -28.20 -5.20 -5.56
C GLY A 109 -28.08 -5.42 -7.08
N SER A 110 -27.10 -4.81 -7.76
CA SER A 110 -26.76 -5.17 -9.14
C SER A 110 -26.32 -6.64 -9.24
N GLU A 111 -26.49 -7.24 -10.41
CA GLU A 111 -26.06 -8.60 -10.71
C GLU A 111 -24.59 -8.84 -10.34
N ALA A 112 -24.33 -9.98 -9.70
CA ALA A 112 -23.00 -10.42 -9.33
C ALA A 112 -22.29 -11.06 -10.51
N VAL A 113 -20.99 -10.81 -10.68
CA VAL A 113 -20.21 -11.30 -11.83
C VAL A 113 -19.21 -12.36 -11.42
N LYS A 114 -18.23 -11.96 -10.61
CA LYS A 114 -17.12 -12.82 -10.17
C LYS A 114 -16.98 -12.78 -8.66
N GLN A 115 -16.68 -13.92 -8.04
CA GLN A 115 -16.30 -13.98 -6.64
C GLN A 115 -14.81 -13.67 -6.48
N TYR A 116 -14.49 -12.85 -5.49
CA TYR A 116 -13.13 -12.55 -5.05
C TYR A 116 -12.92 -13.05 -3.62
N THR A 117 -11.71 -13.50 -3.32
CA THR A 117 -11.35 -14.02 -1.99
C THR A 117 -10.45 -13.07 -1.23
N TYR A 118 -10.45 -13.19 0.11
CA TYR A 118 -9.54 -12.43 0.98
C TYR A 118 -8.08 -12.46 0.48
N GLY A 119 -7.43 -11.30 0.48
CA GLY A 119 -6.04 -11.12 0.04
C GLY A 119 -5.86 -11.03 -1.47
N GLU A 120 -6.89 -11.25 -2.29
CA GLU A 120 -6.78 -11.12 -3.75
C GLU A 120 -6.48 -9.67 -4.13
N ALA A 121 -5.42 -9.48 -4.91
CA ALA A 121 -5.06 -8.17 -5.45
C ALA A 121 -5.94 -7.86 -6.68
N VAL A 122 -6.50 -6.66 -6.71
CA VAL A 122 -7.34 -6.16 -7.82
C VAL A 122 -6.80 -4.83 -8.32
N ASN A 123 -6.84 -4.63 -9.64
CA ASN A 123 -6.46 -3.38 -10.25
C ASN A 123 -7.70 -2.53 -10.46
N VAL A 124 -7.74 -1.37 -9.79
CA VAL A 124 -8.84 -0.41 -9.94
C VAL A 124 -8.44 0.69 -10.93
N VAL A 125 -9.40 1.15 -11.73
CA VAL A 125 -9.22 2.14 -12.81
C VAL A 125 -10.12 3.37 -12.68
N ALA A 126 -11.13 3.30 -11.82
CA ALA A 126 -11.93 4.45 -11.42
C ALA A 126 -12.53 4.23 -10.02
N LYS A 127 -12.91 5.33 -9.37
CA LYS A 127 -13.79 5.34 -8.19
C LYS A 127 -15.13 5.95 -8.56
N THR A 128 -16.20 5.47 -7.96
CA THR A 128 -17.55 5.99 -8.17
C THR A 128 -18.00 6.85 -7.00
N ASP A 129 -18.93 7.76 -7.25
CA ASP A 129 -19.60 8.54 -6.21
C ASP A 129 -20.48 7.69 -5.27
N THR A 130 -20.83 6.47 -5.69
CA THR A 130 -21.55 5.46 -4.91
C THR A 130 -20.65 4.61 -4.01
N GLY A 131 -19.34 4.87 -3.96
CA GLY A 131 -18.39 4.16 -3.10
C GLY A 131 -17.87 2.84 -3.67
N TYR A 132 -18.08 2.57 -4.96
CA TYR A 132 -17.51 1.43 -5.66
C TYR A 132 -16.21 1.81 -6.37
N TYR A 133 -15.36 0.81 -6.59
CA TYR A 133 -14.21 0.90 -7.46
C TYR A 133 -14.46 0.08 -8.71
N LYS A 134 -14.17 0.69 -9.87
CA LYS A 134 -14.19 0.02 -11.16
C LYS A 134 -12.89 -0.73 -11.35
N LEU A 135 -12.98 -2.00 -11.72
CA LEU A 135 -11.83 -2.84 -12.05
C LEU A 135 -11.39 -2.65 -13.50
N ASN A 136 -10.19 -3.11 -13.85
CA ASN A 136 -9.68 -3.13 -15.23
C ASN A 136 -10.61 -3.84 -16.22
N ASP A 137 -11.36 -4.85 -15.76
CA ASP A 137 -12.32 -5.61 -16.57
C ASP A 137 -13.69 -4.93 -16.68
N GLY A 138 -13.86 -3.76 -16.05
CA GLY A 138 -15.09 -2.96 -16.08
C GLY A 138 -16.14 -3.33 -15.03
N GLU A 139 -15.87 -4.32 -14.19
CA GLU A 139 -16.69 -4.72 -13.05
C GLU A 139 -16.51 -3.77 -11.85
N TYR A 140 -17.39 -3.86 -10.85
CA TYR A 140 -17.37 -2.98 -9.67
C TYR A 140 -17.31 -3.76 -8.35
N ILE A 141 -16.42 -3.35 -7.43
CA ILE A 141 -16.37 -3.84 -6.04
C ILE A 141 -16.58 -2.67 -5.09
N HIS A 142 -17.38 -2.85 -4.04
CA HIS A 142 -17.59 -1.79 -3.04
C HIS A 142 -16.31 -1.55 -2.23
N GLY A 143 -16.02 -0.28 -1.91
CA GLY A 143 -14.82 0.10 -1.17
C GLY A 143 -14.67 -0.57 0.20
N ASP A 144 -15.78 -0.89 0.87
CA ASP A 144 -15.75 -1.62 2.16
C ASP A 144 -15.11 -3.01 2.06
N TYR A 145 -15.02 -3.58 0.85
CA TYR A 145 -14.40 -4.88 0.60
C TYR A 145 -12.94 -4.77 0.14
N LEU A 146 -12.41 -3.55 0.01
CA LEU A 146 -11.05 -3.30 -0.45
C LEU A 146 -10.20 -2.62 0.63
N SER A 147 -8.91 -2.84 0.56
CA SER A 147 -7.87 -2.23 1.39
C SER A 147 -6.75 -1.74 0.50
N GLU A 148 -6.19 -0.58 0.81
CA GLU A 148 -4.97 -0.08 0.17
C GLU A 148 -3.71 -0.79 0.69
N ALA A 149 -3.78 -1.35 1.90
CA ALA A 149 -2.72 -2.17 2.47
C ALA A 149 -2.87 -3.63 2.01
N GLU A 150 -1.73 -4.28 1.75
CA GLU A 150 -1.64 -5.72 1.50
C GLU A 150 -2.08 -6.52 2.74
N LEU A 151 -2.75 -7.66 2.51
CA LEU A 151 -3.54 -8.40 3.50
C LEU A 151 -3.19 -9.88 3.60
#